data_AF-A0A8K0CE35-F1
#
_entry.id   AF-A0A8K0CE35-F1
#
_cell.length_a   1.000
_cell.length_b   1.000
_cell.length_c   1.000
_cell.angle_alpha   90.00
_cell.angle_beta   90.00
_cell.angle_gamma   90.00
#
_symmetry.space_group_name_H-M   'P 1'
#
loop_
_entity.id
_entity.type
_entity.pdbx_description
1 polymer ?
#
loop_
_entity_poly.entity_id
_entity_poly.type
_entity_poly.pdbx_seq_one_letter_code
_entity_poly.pdbx_strand_id
1 'polypeptide(L)'
;MEKRRQQKRPNTQKYRQIHKVIKRKIREAKERYMEQNCREVKNLAARYDNFNLHKKIKKMTGLRRKRQQGTIKDKDGNIIIDLSAKLKRCEEYIKELFYDARANTTEMADELRIINQEIEFAIRNAKVNKVVVPDQIPVELLN
;
A
#
# COMPACT_ATOMS: atom_id res chain seq x y z
N MET A 1 -17.17 -14.67 40.99
CA MET A 1 -15.77 -15.07 41.27
C MET A 1 -15.45 -15.07 42.77
N GLU A 2 -16.04 -14.18 43.55
CA GLU A 2 -15.84 -14.06 45.01
C GLU A 2 -16.24 -15.32 45.79
N LYS A 3 -17.40 -15.92 45.48
CA LYS A 3 -17.84 -17.19 46.08
C LYS A 3 -16.81 -18.33 45.93
N ARG A 4 -16.05 -18.36 44.82
CA ARG A 4 -14.95 -19.32 44.61
C ARG A 4 -13.74 -19.00 45.51
N ARG A 5 -13.43 -17.72 45.72
CA ARG A 5 -12.29 -17.29 46.55
C ARG A 5 -12.55 -17.57 48.03
N GLN A 6 -13.76 -17.31 48.51
CA GLN A 6 -14.17 -17.55 49.90
C GLN A 6 -14.16 -19.05 50.27
N GLN A 7 -14.46 -19.94 49.32
CA GLN A 7 -14.53 -21.40 49.55
C GLN A 7 -13.16 -22.10 49.48
N LYS A 8 -12.06 -21.38 49.19
CA LYS A 8 -10.74 -21.98 48.93
C LYS A 8 -10.10 -22.68 50.14
N ARG A 9 -10.37 -22.21 51.36
CA ARG A 9 -9.88 -22.79 52.63
C ARG A 9 -10.94 -23.58 53.41
N PRO A 10 -12.20 -23.13 53.54
CA PRO A 10 -13.17 -23.78 54.44
C PRO A 10 -13.85 -25.03 53.86
N ASN A 11 -13.95 -25.19 52.52
CA ASN A 11 -14.64 -26.35 51.95
C ASN A 11 -14.13 -26.72 50.54
N THR A 12 -13.17 -27.64 50.50
CA THR A 12 -12.47 -28.08 49.28
C THR A 12 -13.40 -28.68 48.23
N GLN A 13 -14.48 -29.36 48.66
CA GLN A 13 -15.43 -30.02 47.77
C GLN A 13 -16.30 -29.01 47.02
N LYS A 14 -16.89 -28.06 47.73
CA LYS A 14 -17.67 -26.96 47.15
C LYS A 14 -16.80 -26.04 46.27
N TYR A 15 -15.54 -25.80 46.64
CA TYR A 15 -14.59 -25.11 45.77
C TYR A 15 -14.41 -25.82 44.43
N ARG A 16 -14.19 -27.15 44.44
CA ARG A 16 -14.02 -27.94 43.21
C ARG A 16 -15.28 -27.88 42.33
N GLN A 17 -16.47 -27.98 42.91
CA GLN A 17 -17.73 -27.87 42.16
C GLN A 17 -17.87 -26.50 41.47
N ILE A 18 -17.69 -25.41 42.23
CA ILE A 18 -17.75 -24.05 41.68
C ILE A 18 -16.68 -23.84 40.60
N HIS A 19 -15.46 -24.36 40.81
CA HIS A 19 -14.38 -24.27 39.84
C HIS A 19 -14.70 -25.02 38.54
N LYS A 20 -15.30 -26.22 38.62
CA LYS A 20 -15.77 -26.98 37.44
C LYS A 20 -16.82 -26.20 36.65
N VAL A 21 -17.81 -25.62 37.34
CA VAL A 21 -18.86 -24.81 36.69
C VAL A 21 -18.25 -23.59 35.99
N ILE A 22 -17.32 -22.90 36.64
CA ILE A 22 -16.64 -21.74 36.04
C ILE A 22 -15.84 -22.16 34.80
N LYS A 23 -15.07 -23.24 34.86
CA LYS A 23 -14.33 -23.76 33.70
C LYS A 23 -15.27 -24.12 32.55
N ARG A 24 -16.41 -24.75 32.85
CA ARG A 24 -17.44 -25.06 31.85
C ARG A 24 -17.98 -23.78 31.20
N LYS A 25 -18.35 -22.78 31.99
CA LYS A 25 -18.84 -21.48 31.49
C LYS A 25 -17.79 -20.74 30.65
N ILE A 26 -16.52 -20.81 31.03
CA ILE A 26 -15.42 -20.25 30.22
C ILE A 26 -15.33 -20.96 28.87
N ARG A 27 -15.43 -22.29 28.85
CA ARG A 27 -15.43 -23.07 27.60
C ARG A 27 -16.64 -22.71 26.72
N GLU A 28 -17.84 -22.69 27.29
CA GLU A 28 -19.06 -22.26 26.59
C GLU A 28 -18.93 -20.85 26.00
N ALA A 29 -18.32 -19.92 26.75
CA ALA A 29 -18.13 -18.55 26.29
C ALA A 29 -17.09 -18.46 25.15
N LYS A 30 -15.99 -19.22 25.24
CA LYS A 30 -15.00 -19.31 24.15
C LYS A 30 -15.62 -19.89 22.88
N GLU A 31 -16.42 -20.94 23.01
CA GLU A 31 -17.10 -21.57 21.87
C GLU A 31 -18.06 -20.59 21.19
N ARG A 32 -18.92 -19.93 21.97
CA ARG A 32 -19.84 -18.90 21.46
C ARG A 32 -19.11 -17.76 20.76
N TYR A 33 -17.98 -17.31 21.31
CA TYR A 33 -17.16 -16.28 20.69
C TYR A 33 -16.59 -16.74 19.34
N MET A 34 -16.10 -17.98 19.24
CA MET A 34 -15.61 -18.54 17.97
C MET A 34 -16.74 -18.68 16.95
N GLU A 35 -17.88 -19.21 17.37
CA GLU A 35 -19.05 -19.39 16.51
C GLU A 35 -19.58 -18.06 15.96
N GLN A 36 -19.62 -17.01 16.79
CA GLN A 36 -19.99 -15.67 16.34
C GLN A 36 -19.02 -15.14 15.29
N ASN A 37 -17.71 -15.30 15.52
CA ASN A 37 -16.71 -14.88 14.54
C ASN A 37 -16.84 -15.65 13.21
N CYS A 38 -17.09 -16.96 13.25
CA CYS A 38 -17.34 -17.78 12.06
C CYS A 38 -18.60 -17.32 11.30
N ARG A 39 -19.69 -16.99 12.02
CA ARG A 39 -20.91 -16.44 11.43
C ARG A 39 -20.64 -15.10 10.73
N GLU A 40 -19.90 -14.21 11.35
CA GLU A 40 -19.53 -12.93 10.73
C GLU A 40 -18.68 -13.11 9.46
N VAL A 41 -17.71 -14.03 9.48
CA VAL A 41 -16.90 -14.35 8.28
C VAL A 41 -17.78 -14.87 7.15
N LYS A 42 -18.73 -15.77 7.43
CA LYS A 42 -19.68 -16.27 6.42
C LYS A 42 -20.55 -15.15 5.85
N ASN A 43 -21.05 -14.25 6.70
CA ASN A 43 -21.86 -13.11 6.26
C ASN A 43 -21.07 -12.14 5.38
N LEU A 44 -19.79 -11.90 5.70
CA LEU A 44 -18.91 -11.06 4.88
C LEU A 44 -18.63 -11.71 3.51
N ALA A 45 -18.41 -13.03 3.48
CA ALA A 45 -18.24 -13.77 2.24
C ALA A 45 -19.51 -13.73 1.36
N ALA A 46 -20.69 -13.89 1.96
CA ALA A 46 -21.98 -13.81 1.25
C ALA A 46 -22.26 -12.42 0.65
N ARG A 47 -21.68 -11.36 1.23
CA ARG A 47 -21.77 -9.98 0.73
C ARG A 47 -20.65 -9.61 -0.24
N TYR A 48 -19.76 -10.53 -0.60
CA TYR A 48 -18.58 -10.29 -1.43
C TYR A 48 -17.65 -9.19 -0.89
N ASP A 49 -17.68 -8.92 0.42
CA ASP A 49 -16.81 -7.93 1.07
C ASP A 49 -15.44 -8.55 1.39
N ASN A 50 -14.64 -8.72 0.35
CA ASN A 50 -13.32 -9.36 0.43
C ASN A 50 -12.37 -8.62 1.38
N PHE A 51 -12.48 -7.29 1.48
CA PHE A 51 -11.64 -6.48 2.34
C PHE A 51 -11.88 -6.79 3.82
N ASN A 52 -13.14 -6.69 4.27
CA ASN A 52 -13.48 -6.95 5.66
C ASN A 52 -13.38 -8.44 6.00
N LEU A 53 -13.66 -9.34 5.05
CA LEU A 53 -13.44 -10.77 5.19
C LEU A 53 -11.98 -11.07 5.55
N HIS A 54 -11.03 -10.59 4.73
CA HIS A 54 -9.60 -10.79 4.96
C HIS A 54 -9.12 -10.13 6.25
N LYS A 55 -9.60 -8.92 6.58
CA LYS A 55 -9.30 -8.23 7.84
C LYS A 55 -9.77 -9.03 9.06
N LYS A 56 -10.96 -9.64 9.01
CA LYS A 56 -11.54 -10.45 10.08
C LYS A 56 -10.76 -11.76 10.25
N ILE A 57 -10.44 -12.45 9.15
CA ILE A 57 -9.63 -13.68 9.16
C ILE A 57 -8.26 -13.41 9.79
N LYS A 58 -7.56 -12.35 9.37
CA LYS A 58 -6.27 -11.95 9.97
C LYS A 58 -6.35 -11.66 11.47
N LYS A 59 -7.47 -11.09 11.93
CA LYS A 59 -7.70 -10.84 13.37
C LYS A 59 -7.92 -12.14 14.13
N MET A 60 -8.65 -13.10 13.57
CA MET A 60 -8.92 -14.40 14.19
C MET A 60 -7.68 -15.30 14.27
N THR A 61 -6.89 -15.37 13.20
CA THR A 61 -5.70 -16.23 13.12
C THR A 61 -4.50 -15.68 13.88
N GLY A 62 -4.60 -14.45 14.42
CA GLY A 62 -3.47 -13.80 15.09
C GLY A 62 -2.32 -13.45 14.14
N LEU A 63 -2.50 -13.56 12.82
CA LEU A 63 -1.51 -13.25 11.78
C LEU A 63 -1.29 -11.74 11.59
N ARG A 64 -1.43 -10.95 12.65
CA ARG A 64 -0.98 -9.57 12.66
C ARG A 64 0.55 -9.59 12.66
N ARG A 65 1.13 -9.59 11.45
CA ARG A 65 2.54 -9.22 11.28
C ARG A 65 2.77 -7.93 12.08
N LYS A 66 3.75 -7.94 12.98
CA LYS A 66 4.21 -6.69 13.60
C LYS A 66 4.49 -5.73 12.45
N ARG A 67 3.78 -4.60 12.38
CA ARG A 67 4.17 -3.52 11.47
C ARG A 67 5.60 -3.20 11.86
N GLN A 68 6.55 -3.36 10.95
CA GLN A 68 7.90 -2.83 11.16
C GLN A 68 7.71 -1.32 11.36
N GLN A 69 7.88 -0.87 12.60
CA GLN A 69 7.87 0.55 12.91
C GLN A 69 9.20 1.10 12.39
N GLY A 70 9.13 1.89 11.31
CA GLY A 70 10.26 2.65 10.80
C GLY A 70 11.07 1.94 9.71
N THR A 71 10.61 2.05 8.47
CA THR A 71 11.41 1.70 7.29
C THR A 71 12.38 2.83 6.91
N ILE A 72 12.07 4.08 7.30
CA ILE A 72 12.86 5.24 6.93
C ILE A 72 14.00 5.41 7.94
N LYS A 73 15.22 5.32 7.42
CA LYS A 73 16.46 5.55 8.16
C LYS A 73 17.09 6.87 7.76
N ASP A 74 17.79 7.49 8.70
CA ASP A 74 18.69 8.60 8.39
C ASP A 74 19.92 8.11 7.60
N LYS A 75 20.84 9.02 7.28
CA LYS A 75 22.07 8.69 6.54
C LYS A 75 23.01 7.79 7.36
N ASP A 76 22.95 7.88 8.68
CA ASP A 76 23.77 7.10 9.61
C ASP A 76 23.16 5.72 9.94
N GLY A 77 21.99 5.41 9.35
CA GLY A 77 21.31 4.13 9.49
C GLY A 77 20.38 4.01 10.70
N ASN A 78 20.17 5.09 11.46
CA ASN A 78 19.24 5.12 12.59
C ASN A 78 17.80 5.28 12.12
N ILE A 79 16.88 4.66 12.86
CA ILE A 79 15.45 4.69 12.52
C ILE A 79 14.87 6.06 12.88
N ILE A 80 14.28 6.74 11.90
CA ILE A 80 13.60 8.01 12.12
C ILE A 80 12.20 7.74 12.67
N ILE A 81 11.92 8.22 13.88
CA ILE A 81 10.61 8.06 14.54
C ILE A 81 9.71 9.26 14.23
N ASP A 82 10.26 10.47 14.31
CA ASP A 82 9.53 11.72 14.16
C ASP A 82 9.01 11.96 12.71
N LEU A 83 7.86 12.63 12.59
CA LEU A 83 7.24 12.90 11.29
C LEU A 83 8.00 13.98 10.52
N SER A 84 8.43 15.06 11.18
CA SER A 84 9.12 16.16 10.52
C SER A 84 10.46 15.69 9.94
N ALA A 85 11.20 14.89 10.70
CA ALA A 85 12.45 14.28 10.26
C ALA A 85 12.26 13.30 9.09
N LYS A 86 11.13 12.57 9.02
CA LYS A 86 10.81 11.72 7.86
C LYS A 86 10.60 12.54 6.59
N LEU A 87 9.84 13.63 6.69
CA LEU A 87 9.59 14.52 5.55
C LEU A 87 10.90 15.11 5.03
N LYS A 88 11.74 15.62 5.93
CA LYS A 88 13.07 16.14 5.60
C LYS A 88 13.94 15.09 4.92
N ARG A 89 13.98 13.86 5.47
CA ARG A 89 14.77 12.76 4.88
C ARG A 89 14.27 12.35 3.49
N CYS A 90 12.96 12.35 3.26
CA CYS A 90 12.37 12.10 1.95
C CYS A 90 12.74 13.19 0.94
N GLU A 91 12.68 14.47 1.36
CA GLU A 91 13.08 15.59 0.52
C GLU A 91 14.56 15.52 0.14
N GLU A 92 15.43 15.27 1.11
CA GLU A 92 16.87 15.06 0.89
C GLU A 92 17.13 13.88 -0.07
N TYR A 93 16.42 12.76 0.11
CA TYR A 93 16.54 11.59 -0.76
C TYR A 93 16.20 11.92 -2.22
N ILE A 94 15.09 12.65 -2.44
CA ILE A 94 14.67 13.05 -3.79
C ILE A 94 15.70 13.99 -4.40
N LYS A 95 16.19 14.98 -3.65
CA LYS A 95 17.22 15.92 -4.12
C LYS A 95 18.51 15.20 -4.52
N GLU A 96 18.96 14.22 -3.73
CA GLU A 96 20.14 13.41 -4.04
C GLU A 96 19.92 12.49 -5.24
N LEU A 97 18.75 11.84 -5.32
CA LEU A 97 18.43 10.91 -6.39
C LEU A 97 18.38 11.59 -7.76
N PHE A 98 17.88 12.83 -7.79
CA PHE A 98 17.78 13.65 -9.01
C PHE A 98 18.86 14.73 -9.09
N TYR A 99 19.94 14.63 -8.31
CA TYR A 99 21.08 15.53 -8.45
C TYR A 99 21.80 15.19 -9.76
N ASP A 100 21.59 15.99 -10.80
CA ASP A 100 22.36 15.90 -12.04
C ASP A 100 23.56 16.86 -11.97
N ALA A 101 24.76 16.28 -11.97
CA ALA A 101 26.02 17.02 -11.97
C ALA A 101 26.43 17.46 -13.38
N ARG A 102 25.71 17.02 -14.42
CA ARG A 102 25.81 17.65 -15.74
C ARG A 102 25.26 19.05 -15.52
N ALA A 103 26.15 20.04 -15.64
CA ALA A 103 25.79 21.43 -15.53
C ALA A 103 24.48 21.67 -16.30
N ASN A 104 23.71 22.66 -15.84
CA ASN A 104 22.69 23.29 -16.66
C ASN A 104 23.35 23.92 -17.92
N THR A 105 23.92 23.12 -18.82
CA THR A 105 23.96 23.40 -20.25
C THR A 105 22.53 23.25 -20.76
N THR A 106 21.64 24.02 -20.16
CA THR A 106 20.44 24.49 -20.80
C THR A 106 20.90 25.66 -21.65
N GLU A 107 21.79 25.41 -22.62
CA GLU A 107 21.80 26.16 -23.89
C GLU A 107 20.61 25.65 -24.73
N MET A 108 19.44 25.60 -24.09
CA MET A 108 18.17 25.29 -24.74
C MET A 108 17.60 26.60 -25.24
N ALA A 109 18.22 27.15 -26.28
CA ALA A 109 17.60 28.24 -27.02
C ALA A 109 18.00 28.36 -28.50
N ASP A 110 18.76 27.42 -29.09
CA ASP A 110 18.93 27.38 -30.55
C ASP A 110 18.87 25.97 -31.19
N GLU A 111 19.10 24.88 -30.45
CA GLU A 111 19.09 23.52 -31.04
C GLU A 111 17.70 22.96 -31.39
N LEU A 112 16.61 23.60 -30.95
CA LEU A 112 15.23 23.25 -31.37
C LEU A 112 14.66 24.19 -32.42
N ARG A 113 15.50 25.04 -33.03
CA ARG A 113 15.03 25.88 -34.14
C ARG A 113 15.03 25.04 -35.41
N ILE A 114 13.84 24.72 -35.92
CA ILE A 114 13.69 24.04 -37.21
C ILE A 114 14.43 24.88 -38.27
N ILE A 115 15.49 24.30 -38.84
CA ILE A 115 16.33 24.97 -39.83
C ILE A 115 15.68 24.77 -41.20
N ASN A 116 15.72 25.78 -42.08
CA ASN A 116 15.21 25.66 -43.45
C ASN A 116 15.79 24.45 -44.20
N GLN A 117 17.06 24.10 -43.94
CA GLN A 117 17.71 22.92 -44.51
C GLN A 117 17.03 21.59 -44.11
N GLU A 118 16.53 21.50 -42.89
CA GLU A 118 15.81 20.33 -42.40
C GLU A 118 14.43 20.21 -43.07
N ILE A 119 13.76 21.35 -43.26
CA ILE A 119 12.49 21.42 -44.00
C ILE A 119 12.71 20.99 -45.45
N GLU A 120 13.72 21.53 -46.13
CA GLU A 120 14.07 21.15 -47.50
C GLU A 120 14.41 19.66 -47.61
N PHE A 121 15.17 19.12 -46.65
CA PHE A 121 15.51 17.70 -46.61
C PHE A 121 14.27 16.82 -46.38
N ALA A 122 13.36 17.23 -45.52
CA ALA A 122 12.11 16.52 -45.25
C ALA A 122 11.20 16.50 -46.48
N ILE A 123 11.07 17.63 -47.18
CA ILE A 123 10.30 17.74 -48.43
C ILE A 123 10.89 16.83 -49.51
N ARG A 124 12.22 16.88 -49.72
CA ARG A 124 12.90 16.02 -50.72
C ARG A 124 12.73 14.53 -50.45
N ASN A 125 12.71 14.12 -49.18
CA ASN A 125 12.58 12.71 -48.79
C ASN A 125 11.12 12.25 -48.58
N ALA A 126 10.16 13.16 -48.75
CA ALA A 126 8.76 12.80 -48.61
C ALA A 126 8.34 11.83 -49.72
N LYS A 127 7.52 10.83 -49.35
CA LYS A 127 7.08 9.80 -50.30
C LYS A 127 6.02 10.38 -51.24
N VAL A 128 6.31 10.33 -52.53
CA VAL A 128 5.40 10.68 -53.64
C VAL A 128 4.31 9.61 -53.80
N ASN A 129 3.15 9.97 -54.38
CA ASN A 129 1.98 9.11 -54.64
C ASN A 129 1.31 8.54 -53.38
N LYS A 130 1.31 9.30 -52.28
CA LYS A 130 0.55 8.94 -51.08
C LYS A 130 -0.91 9.38 -51.21
N VAL A 131 -1.80 8.62 -50.55
CA VAL A 131 -3.23 8.95 -50.49
C VAL A 131 -3.37 10.33 -49.86
N VAL A 132 -4.05 11.23 -50.58
CA VAL A 132 -4.23 12.60 -50.17
C VAL A 132 -5.18 12.65 -48.96
N VAL A 133 -4.76 13.35 -47.92
CA VAL A 133 -5.53 13.61 -46.70
C VAL A 133 -6.70 14.56 -47.03
N PRO A 134 -7.79 14.63 -46.23
CA PRO A 134 -8.96 15.49 -46.44
C PRO A 134 -8.72 16.93 -46.95
N ASP A 135 -7.56 17.53 -46.67
CA ASP A 135 -7.18 18.87 -47.15
C ASP A 135 -6.87 18.93 -48.66
N GLN A 136 -6.84 17.78 -49.34
CA GLN A 136 -6.61 17.64 -50.80
C GLN A 136 -5.28 18.19 -51.31
N ILE A 137 -4.27 18.34 -50.44
CA ILE A 137 -2.92 18.81 -50.82
C ILE A 137 -1.98 17.61 -50.98
N PRO A 138 -1.62 17.24 -52.22
CA PRO A 138 -0.57 16.26 -52.49
C PRO A 138 0.82 16.82 -52.19
N VAL A 139 1.75 15.96 -51.74
CA VAL A 139 3.15 16.32 -51.40
C VAL A 139 3.90 16.87 -52.61
N GLU A 140 3.47 16.47 -53.81
CA GLU A 140 3.95 16.90 -55.11
C GLU A 140 3.84 18.41 -55.34
N LEU A 141 2.97 19.11 -54.60
CA LEU A 141 2.83 20.57 -54.67
C LEU A 141 3.83 21.33 -53.79
N LEU A 142 4.56 20.63 -52.92
CA LEU A 142 5.52 21.21 -51.98
C LEU A 142 6.95 21.22 -52.52
N ASN A 143 7.20 20.60 -53.69
CA ASN A 143 8.50 20.54 -54.37
C ASN A 143 8.74 21.74 -55.28
#